data_AF-A0A7Y4TK05-F1
#
_entry.id   AF-A0A7Y4TK05-F1
#
_cell.length_a   1.000
_cell.length_b   1.000
_cell.length_c   1.000
_cell.angle_alpha   90.00
_cell.angle_beta   90.00
_cell.angle_gamma   90.00
#
_symmetry.space_group_name_H-M   'P 1'
#
loop_
_entity.id
_entity.type
_entity.pdbx_description
1 polymer ?
#
loop_
_entity_poly.entity_id
_entity_poly.type
_entity_poly.pdbx_seq_one_letter_code
_entity_poly.pdbx_strand_id
1 'polypeptide(L)'
;MKSSILLIFIFSAVAFAQSGGQFEITKSVISNGAGSSTGGNFALNGTIGQAATGKSTGSNFELTSGFWRGGSTTPTISRTPFDYDGDGRADVSVRRPSDNIWYLLQSTVGYTGITWGQAGDRMVPADYDGDGRTDVAVFRPSTGIWYIVNSSDLTFVAINWGAAGDVAVPADHDGDHRADLIIFRPSTNVWYKRMIATNNLETVTFGASGDKPVIGDYDGDGLFDVAVYRPSNNNWYILKSSIGFFVQTWGQAGDIQCPADFDGDGVTDLSVFRPSTGVWFRVLSRDGFSSQSWGVTGDVPIPADFDGDHKADIAVFRPSEGVWYIIQTTAGFRSTPFGTNGDVPTQSSFIF
;
A
#
# COMPACT_ATOMS: atom_id res chain seq x y z
N MET A 1 -50.64 81.42 -0.32
CA MET A 1 -50.54 80.03 0.17
C MET A 1 -49.16 79.52 -0.22
N LYS A 2 -48.33 79.19 0.77
CA LYS A 2 -46.90 78.88 0.58
C LYS A 2 -46.75 77.40 0.23
N SER A 3 -46.02 77.08 -0.84
CA SER A 3 -45.64 75.72 -1.21
C SER A 3 -44.61 75.18 -0.22
N SER A 4 -44.90 74.02 0.38
CA SER A 4 -43.95 73.24 1.17
C SER A 4 -43.61 71.97 0.40
N ILE A 5 -42.34 71.83 0.03
CA ILE A 5 -41.76 70.62 -0.58
C ILE A 5 -41.51 69.62 0.55
N LEU A 6 -42.09 68.43 0.45
CA LEU A 6 -41.82 67.31 1.36
C LEU A 6 -40.56 66.59 0.86
N LEU A 7 -39.43 66.79 1.56
CA LEU A 7 -38.18 66.08 1.32
C LEU A 7 -38.13 64.86 2.25
N ILE A 8 -38.20 63.65 1.70
CA ILE A 8 -38.07 62.40 2.45
C ILE A 8 -36.58 62.12 2.63
N PHE A 9 -36.08 62.25 3.86
CA PHE A 9 -34.75 61.78 4.23
C PHE A 9 -34.82 60.32 4.67
N ILE A 10 -34.19 59.43 3.90
CA ILE A 10 -33.91 58.05 4.32
C ILE A 10 -32.63 58.10 5.16
N PHE A 11 -32.75 57.91 6.48
CA PHE A 11 -31.59 57.72 7.35
C PHE A 11 -31.01 56.32 7.12
N SER A 12 -29.81 56.24 6.55
CA SER A 12 -28.99 55.04 6.63
C SER A 12 -28.38 54.93 8.04
N ALA A 13 -28.80 53.93 8.81
CA ALA A 13 -28.11 53.56 10.03
C ALA A 13 -26.76 52.95 9.65
N VAL A 14 -25.67 53.70 9.86
CA VAL A 14 -24.31 53.17 9.78
C VAL A 14 -24.07 52.38 11.06
N ALA A 15 -24.18 51.05 10.98
CA ALA A 15 -23.70 50.18 12.04
C ALA A 15 -22.17 50.17 12.01
N PHE A 16 -21.54 50.80 13.01
CA PHE A 16 -20.13 50.60 13.28
C PHE A 16 -19.96 49.20 13.88
N ALA A 17 -19.37 48.27 13.12
CA ALA A 17 -18.89 47.02 13.69
C ALA A 17 -17.63 47.32 14.51
N GLN A 18 -17.66 46.94 15.79
CA GLN A 18 -16.48 46.86 16.65
C GLN A 18 -15.41 45.99 15.98
N SER A 19 -14.18 46.50 15.93
CA SER A 19 -12.99 45.75 15.50
C SER A 19 -12.66 44.66 16.52
N GLY A 20 -13.22 43.47 16.32
CA GLY A 20 -12.81 42.27 17.03
C GLY A 20 -11.55 41.66 16.40
N GLY A 21 -10.39 42.27 16.65
CA GLY A 21 -9.05 41.68 16.45
C GLY A 21 -8.65 41.30 15.02
N GLN A 22 -7.36 41.01 14.81
CA GLN A 22 -6.97 40.21 13.65
C GLN A 22 -7.48 38.78 13.88
N PHE A 23 -8.38 38.33 13.01
CA PHE A 23 -8.71 36.92 12.90
C PHE A 23 -8.06 36.40 11.62
N GLU A 24 -7.33 35.28 11.75
CA GLU A 24 -6.82 34.53 10.62
C GLU A 24 -7.92 33.55 10.19
N ILE A 25 -8.44 33.69 8.96
CA ILE A 25 -9.30 32.67 8.36
C ILE A 25 -8.42 31.77 7.51
N THR A 26 -7.92 30.69 8.09
CA THR A 26 -7.24 29.63 7.35
C THR A 26 -8.29 28.79 6.65
N LYS A 27 -8.53 29.04 5.36
CA LYS A 27 -9.37 28.16 4.53
C LYS A 27 -8.46 27.21 3.75
N SER A 28 -8.32 25.99 4.25
CA SER A 28 -7.69 24.90 3.51
C SER A 28 -8.68 24.35 2.50
N VAL A 29 -8.32 24.35 1.22
CA VAL A 29 -9.07 23.64 0.17
C VAL A 29 -8.15 22.57 -0.38
N ILE A 30 -8.50 21.30 -0.20
CA ILE A 30 -7.85 20.20 -0.91
C ILE A 30 -8.41 20.25 -2.34
N SER A 31 -7.65 20.84 -3.28
CA SER A 31 -8.05 20.81 -4.69
C SER A 31 -7.43 19.57 -5.36
N ASN A 32 -8.28 18.64 -5.78
CA ASN A 32 -7.93 17.46 -6.57
C ASN A 32 -7.68 17.79 -8.06
N GLY A 33 -7.01 18.91 -8.35
CA GLY A 33 -6.43 19.15 -9.67
C GLY A 33 -7.38 19.15 -10.88
N ALA A 34 -8.63 19.61 -10.73
CA ALA A 34 -9.45 20.08 -11.86
C ALA A 34 -10.65 20.91 -11.37
N GLY A 35 -10.58 22.24 -11.46
CA GLY A 35 -11.73 23.12 -11.23
C GLY A 35 -11.38 24.61 -11.24
N SER A 36 -12.24 25.44 -11.84
CA SER A 36 -12.15 26.90 -11.72
C SER A 36 -12.87 27.35 -10.44
N SER A 37 -12.17 28.04 -9.54
CA SER A 37 -12.83 28.79 -8.46
C SER A 37 -13.10 30.20 -8.96
N THR A 38 -14.36 30.62 -9.06
CA THR A 38 -14.73 31.99 -9.45
C THR A 38 -14.89 32.86 -8.21
N GLY A 39 -14.04 33.88 -8.10
CA GLY A 39 -14.02 34.88 -7.02
C GLY A 39 -12.97 35.97 -7.20
N GLY A 40 -12.51 36.22 -8.44
CA GLY A 40 -11.44 37.16 -8.77
C GLY A 40 -10.66 36.71 -10.01
N ASN A 41 -9.97 37.63 -10.67
CA ASN A 41 -9.15 37.35 -11.87
C ASN A 41 -7.91 36.53 -11.51
N PHE A 42 -8.02 35.21 -11.55
CA PHE A 42 -6.86 34.32 -11.54
C PHE A 42 -7.09 33.15 -12.51
N ALA A 43 -6.13 32.92 -13.40
CA ALA A 43 -6.04 31.72 -14.21
C ALA A 43 -4.75 31.00 -13.81
N LEU A 44 -4.88 29.77 -13.31
CA LEU A 44 -3.75 28.88 -13.08
C LEU A 44 -3.85 27.75 -14.11
N ASN A 45 -2.95 27.77 -15.09
CA ASN A 45 -2.82 26.69 -16.06
C ASN A 45 -1.68 25.78 -15.59
N GLY A 46 -2.00 24.56 -15.18
CA GLY A 46 -1.04 23.51 -14.89
C GLY A 46 -1.64 22.15 -15.24
N THR A 47 -0.84 21.27 -15.83
CA THR A 47 -1.19 19.85 -15.99
C THR A 47 -0.80 19.07 -14.74
N ILE A 48 -1.46 17.94 -14.51
CA ILE A 48 -1.13 16.99 -13.43
C ILE A 48 0.39 16.73 -13.44
N GLY A 49 1.05 16.91 -12.29
CA GLY A 49 2.48 16.61 -12.11
C GLY A 49 3.47 17.73 -12.45
N GLN A 50 3.05 18.94 -12.82
CA GLN A 50 3.99 20.03 -13.13
C GLN A 50 4.28 20.92 -11.90
N ALA A 51 5.55 21.08 -11.54
CA ALA A 51 5.97 21.96 -10.45
C ALA A 51 5.72 23.44 -10.81
N ALA A 52 4.83 24.11 -10.07
CA ALA A 52 4.66 25.56 -10.16
C ALA A 52 5.63 26.25 -9.21
N THR A 53 6.83 26.61 -9.67
CA THR A 53 7.74 27.49 -8.92
C THR A 53 7.45 28.94 -9.25
N GLY A 54 6.70 29.63 -8.40
CA GLY A 54 6.48 31.07 -8.54
C GLY A 54 5.70 31.69 -7.39
N LYS A 55 6.13 32.87 -6.93
CA LYS A 55 5.41 33.70 -5.97
C LYS A 55 4.47 34.63 -6.74
N SER A 56 3.16 34.51 -6.52
CA SER A 56 2.18 35.51 -6.98
C SER A 56 1.72 36.32 -5.78
N THR A 57 1.91 37.64 -5.83
CA THR A 57 1.52 38.55 -4.74
C THR A 57 0.38 39.46 -5.19
N GLY A 58 -0.73 39.40 -4.45
CA GLY A 58 -1.80 40.40 -4.47
C GLY A 58 -2.09 40.83 -3.03
N SER A 59 -2.45 42.10 -2.83
CA SER A 59 -2.25 42.90 -1.60
C SER A 59 -2.87 42.38 -0.29
N ASN A 60 -3.51 41.21 -0.24
CA ASN A 60 -4.11 40.64 0.98
C ASN A 60 -4.05 39.11 1.05
N PHE A 61 -3.20 38.43 0.26
CA PHE A 61 -2.91 37.02 0.48
C PHE A 61 -1.50 36.66 0.01
N GLU A 62 -0.87 35.75 0.73
CA GLU A 62 0.32 35.03 0.30
C GLU A 62 -0.09 33.58 0.01
N LEU A 63 0.14 33.11 -1.21
CA LEU A 63 -0.05 31.69 -1.54
C LEU A 63 1.31 31.00 -1.38
N THR A 64 1.49 30.29 -0.28
CA THR A 64 2.64 29.40 -0.09
C THR A 64 2.23 28.00 -0.53
N SER A 65 2.28 27.70 -1.83
CA SER A 65 2.21 26.32 -2.30
C SER A 65 3.61 25.72 -2.19
N GLY A 66 3.85 24.94 -1.15
CA GLY A 66 4.98 24.02 -1.07
C GLY A 66 4.46 22.61 -1.31
N PHE A 67 4.98 21.92 -2.31
CA PHE A 67 5.14 20.47 -2.14
C PHE A 67 6.31 20.34 -1.17
N TRP A 68 6.07 19.75 -0.01
CA TRP A 68 7.18 19.38 0.85
C TRP A 68 7.97 18.34 0.08
N ARG A 69 9.24 18.65 -0.21
CA ARG A 69 10.19 17.58 -0.48
C ARG A 69 10.12 16.68 0.73
N GLY A 70 9.85 15.40 0.50
CA GLY A 70 10.00 14.36 1.51
C GLY A 70 11.30 14.59 2.26
N GLY A 71 11.26 14.34 3.57
CA GLY A 71 12.50 14.27 4.33
C GLY A 71 13.49 13.43 3.54
N SER A 72 14.72 13.92 3.41
CA SER A 72 15.83 13.07 3.04
C SER A 72 15.92 12.00 4.12
N THR A 73 15.29 10.86 3.93
CA THR A 73 15.75 9.61 4.51
C THR A 73 16.64 9.01 3.44
N THR A 74 17.90 8.74 3.80
CA THR A 74 18.69 7.68 3.15
C THR A 74 17.73 6.56 2.77
N PRO A 75 17.72 5.99 1.55
CA PRO A 75 16.86 4.86 1.25
C PRO A 75 17.04 3.84 2.36
N THR A 76 16.03 3.73 3.22
CA THR A 76 15.93 2.63 4.16
C THR A 76 15.89 1.44 3.24
N ILE A 77 16.84 0.52 3.40
CA ILE A 77 16.85 -0.70 2.60
C ILE A 77 15.58 -1.45 3.01
N SER A 78 14.51 -1.25 2.23
CA SER A 78 13.30 -2.04 2.33
C SER A 78 13.71 -3.46 1.95
N ARG A 79 13.49 -4.41 2.84
CA ARG A 79 13.82 -5.81 2.56
C ARG A 79 12.98 -6.29 1.39
N THR A 80 13.62 -6.96 0.44
CA THR A 80 12.93 -7.57 -0.69
C THR A 80 12.00 -8.67 -0.19
N PRO A 81 10.67 -8.52 -0.31
CA PRO A 81 9.75 -9.57 0.11
C PRO A 81 9.97 -10.83 -0.71
N PHE A 82 9.83 -12.00 -0.08
CA PHE A 82 9.97 -13.31 -0.71
C PHE A 82 11.40 -13.63 -1.22
N ASP A 83 12.41 -12.94 -0.72
CA ASP A 83 13.83 -13.32 -0.85
C ASP A 83 14.16 -14.40 0.19
N TYR A 84 14.27 -15.68 -0.20
CA TYR A 84 14.52 -16.78 0.73
C TYR A 84 16.01 -17.14 0.87
N ASP A 85 16.89 -16.64 0.00
CA ASP A 85 18.34 -16.89 0.09
C ASP A 85 19.17 -15.67 0.53
N GLY A 86 18.56 -14.49 0.58
CA GLY A 86 19.15 -13.24 1.04
C GLY A 86 20.03 -12.56 -0.01
N ASP A 87 19.79 -12.80 -1.30
CA ASP A 87 20.54 -12.17 -2.39
C ASP A 87 19.99 -10.80 -2.81
N GLY A 88 18.92 -10.33 -2.16
CA GLY A 88 18.23 -9.09 -2.45
C GLY A 88 17.16 -9.22 -3.53
N ARG A 89 16.85 -10.44 -4.00
CA ARG A 89 15.82 -10.69 -5.03
C ARG A 89 14.71 -11.56 -4.48
N ALA A 90 13.48 -11.26 -4.89
CA ALA A 90 12.36 -12.14 -4.69
C ALA A 90 12.57 -13.45 -5.46
N ASP A 91 12.36 -14.57 -4.78
CA ASP A 91 12.51 -15.90 -5.37
C ASP A 91 11.20 -16.43 -5.92
N VAL A 92 11.28 -17.25 -6.95
CA VAL A 92 10.07 -17.87 -7.52
C VAL A 92 9.65 -19.04 -6.63
N SER A 93 8.43 -18.97 -6.07
CA SER A 93 8.01 -19.94 -5.04
C SER A 93 6.52 -20.23 -5.06
N VAL A 94 6.17 -21.50 -4.85
CA VAL A 94 4.78 -21.98 -4.77
C VAL A 94 4.57 -22.89 -3.56
N ARG A 95 3.38 -22.83 -2.97
CA ARG A 95 2.87 -23.90 -2.12
C ARG A 95 1.95 -24.79 -2.93
N ARG A 96 2.21 -26.09 -2.88
CA ARG A 96 1.35 -27.11 -3.46
C ARG A 96 0.43 -27.69 -2.38
N PRO A 97 -0.88 -27.41 -2.40
CA PRO A 97 -1.77 -27.89 -1.35
C PRO A 97 -1.96 -29.42 -1.35
N SER A 98 -1.75 -30.09 -2.48
CA SER A 98 -2.00 -31.54 -2.63
C SER A 98 -0.96 -32.42 -1.92
N ASP A 99 0.28 -31.95 -1.78
CA ASP A 99 1.34 -32.62 -1.02
C ASP A 99 1.79 -31.82 0.22
N ASN A 100 1.27 -30.60 0.38
CA ASN A 100 1.61 -29.67 1.46
C ASN A 100 3.11 -29.33 1.50
N ILE A 101 3.71 -29.16 0.33
CA ILE A 101 5.10 -28.76 0.16
C ILE A 101 5.17 -27.34 -0.40
N TRP A 102 6.09 -26.56 0.15
CA TRP A 102 6.57 -25.31 -0.40
C TRP A 102 7.75 -25.62 -1.31
N TYR A 103 7.63 -25.26 -2.58
CA TYR A 103 8.70 -25.38 -3.56
C TYR A 103 9.28 -23.99 -3.79
N LEU A 104 10.57 -23.83 -3.59
CA LEU A 104 11.29 -22.57 -3.74
C LEU A 104 12.34 -22.74 -4.84
N LEU A 105 12.41 -21.79 -5.76
CA LEU A 105 13.48 -21.65 -6.73
C LEU A 105 14.23 -20.37 -6.37
N GLN A 106 15.20 -20.54 -5.46
CA GLN A 106 16.04 -19.48 -4.94
C GLN A 106 17.01 -19.02 -6.03
N SER A 107 17.14 -17.72 -6.18
CA SER A 107 17.84 -17.04 -7.27
C SER A 107 19.32 -17.43 -7.36
N THR A 108 20.00 -17.60 -6.22
CA THR A 108 21.43 -17.95 -6.13
C THR A 108 21.67 -19.36 -5.58
N VAL A 109 20.82 -19.82 -4.65
CA VAL A 109 20.96 -21.14 -4.01
C VAL A 109 20.33 -22.27 -4.86
N GLY A 110 19.29 -21.96 -5.64
CA GLY A 110 18.59 -22.90 -6.50
C GLY A 110 17.36 -23.55 -5.86
N TYR A 111 17.06 -24.78 -6.25
CA TYR A 111 15.80 -25.43 -5.91
C TYR A 111 15.81 -26.09 -4.51
N THR A 112 14.74 -25.86 -3.75
CA THR A 112 14.46 -26.60 -2.51
C THR A 112 12.96 -26.87 -2.32
N GLY A 113 12.64 -27.88 -1.52
CA GLY A 113 11.28 -28.28 -1.18
C GLY A 113 11.14 -28.47 0.33
N ILE A 114 10.16 -27.81 0.95
CA ILE A 114 9.96 -27.78 2.40
C ILE A 114 8.53 -28.22 2.72
N THR A 115 8.38 -29.32 3.46
CA THR A 115 7.06 -29.74 3.96
C THR A 115 6.69 -28.88 5.17
N TRP A 116 5.74 -27.97 5.01
CA TRP A 116 5.36 -27.04 6.08
C TRP A 116 3.87 -26.68 6.10
N GLY A 117 3.34 -26.52 7.32
CA GLY A 117 1.94 -26.23 7.59
C GLY A 117 1.03 -27.45 7.42
N GLN A 118 -0.27 -27.20 7.28
CA GLN A 118 -1.27 -28.22 6.92
C GLN A 118 -2.40 -27.61 6.08
N ALA A 119 -3.30 -28.45 5.60
CA ALA A 119 -4.49 -28.01 4.87
C ALA A 119 -5.32 -27.01 5.68
N GLY A 120 -5.71 -25.90 5.04
CA GLY A 120 -6.46 -24.81 5.67
C GLY A 120 -5.60 -23.73 6.33
N ASP A 121 -4.30 -23.94 6.50
CA ASP A 121 -3.39 -22.89 6.93
C ASP A 121 -3.17 -21.86 5.81
N ARG A 122 -3.12 -20.57 6.16
CA ARG A 122 -2.76 -19.46 5.27
C ARG A 122 -1.25 -19.26 5.28
N MET A 123 -0.68 -18.99 4.11
CA MET A 123 0.73 -18.63 3.96
C MET A 123 0.95 -17.22 4.52
N VAL A 124 2.01 -17.02 5.30
CA VAL A 124 2.42 -15.72 5.85
C VAL A 124 3.95 -15.59 5.85
N PRO A 125 4.63 -15.85 4.72
CA PRO A 125 6.09 -15.78 4.68
C PRO A 125 6.56 -14.33 4.86
N ALA A 126 7.53 -14.12 5.74
CA ALA A 126 8.15 -12.83 6.04
C ALA A 126 9.42 -13.07 6.87
N ASP A 127 10.26 -12.06 7.08
CA ASP A 127 11.48 -12.18 7.88
C ASP A 127 11.21 -11.85 9.36
N TYR A 128 10.92 -12.86 10.17
CA TYR A 128 10.52 -12.71 11.58
C TYR A 128 11.71 -12.67 12.54
N ASP A 129 12.85 -13.24 12.17
CA ASP A 129 14.06 -13.29 13.01
C ASP A 129 15.07 -12.18 12.73
N GLY A 130 14.87 -11.45 11.63
CA GLY A 130 15.62 -10.27 11.23
C GLY A 130 16.94 -10.57 10.53
N ASP A 131 17.11 -11.76 9.96
CA ASP A 131 18.36 -12.17 9.32
C ASP A 131 18.54 -11.67 7.88
N GLY A 132 17.50 -11.06 7.31
CA GLY A 132 17.46 -10.55 5.93
C GLY A 132 16.82 -11.52 4.93
N ARG A 133 16.37 -12.71 5.36
CA ARG A 133 15.73 -13.70 4.51
C ARG A 133 14.27 -13.93 4.92
N THR A 134 13.49 -14.35 3.95
CA THR A 134 12.09 -14.71 4.15
C THR A 134 11.99 -16.06 4.86
N ASP A 135 11.34 -16.05 6.02
CA ASP A 135 11.03 -17.27 6.75
C ASP A 135 9.78 -17.95 6.17
N VAL A 136 9.77 -19.28 6.21
CA VAL A 136 8.59 -20.05 5.85
C VAL A 136 7.63 -20.08 7.03
N ALA A 137 6.47 -19.48 6.86
CA ALA A 137 5.49 -19.37 7.93
C ALA A 137 4.05 -19.56 7.45
N VAL A 138 3.22 -20.07 8.37
CA VAL A 138 1.78 -20.22 8.18
C VAL A 138 0.97 -19.72 9.37
N PHE A 139 -0.18 -19.11 9.11
CA PHE A 139 -1.20 -18.77 10.09
C PHE A 139 -2.35 -19.77 9.98
N ARG A 140 -2.72 -20.39 11.09
CA ARG A 140 -3.84 -21.34 11.17
C ARG A 140 -5.12 -20.62 11.57
N PRO A 141 -6.06 -20.36 10.63
CA PRO A 141 -7.23 -19.55 10.94
C PRO A 141 -8.20 -20.25 11.89
N SER A 142 -8.17 -21.58 12.02
CA SER A 142 -9.06 -22.29 12.94
C SER A 142 -8.68 -22.13 14.41
N THR A 143 -7.40 -21.84 14.70
CA THR A 143 -6.88 -21.74 16.08
C THR A 143 -6.27 -20.38 16.40
N GLY A 144 -5.99 -19.54 15.40
CA GLY A 144 -5.29 -18.27 15.59
C GLY A 144 -3.80 -18.44 15.91
N ILE A 145 -3.16 -19.52 15.46
CA ILE A 145 -1.75 -19.82 15.77
C ILE A 145 -0.89 -19.59 14.54
N TRP A 146 0.23 -18.90 14.73
CA TRP A 146 1.31 -18.74 13.77
C TRP A 146 2.35 -19.84 13.98
N TYR A 147 2.82 -20.43 12.89
CA TYR A 147 3.86 -21.44 12.86
C TYR A 147 4.96 -20.99 11.90
N ILE A 148 6.12 -20.66 12.44
CA ILE A 148 7.24 -20.04 11.73
C ILE A 148 8.45 -20.97 11.81
N VAL A 149 9.19 -21.09 10.71
CA VAL A 149 10.54 -21.67 10.68
C VAL A 149 11.50 -20.56 10.30
N ASN A 150 12.33 -20.17 11.25
CA ASN A 150 13.36 -19.16 11.07
C ASN A 150 14.40 -19.65 10.06
N SER A 151 14.75 -18.81 9.10
CA SER A 151 15.65 -19.13 8.01
C SER A 151 17.13 -19.13 8.42
N SER A 152 17.47 -18.41 9.50
CA SER A 152 18.84 -18.32 10.01
C SER A 152 19.36 -19.63 10.62
N ASP A 153 18.50 -20.36 11.35
CA ASP A 153 18.89 -21.52 12.16
C ASP A 153 17.89 -22.69 12.14
N LEU A 154 16.82 -22.58 11.35
CA LEU A 154 15.72 -23.56 11.24
C LEU A 154 14.95 -23.77 12.55
N THR A 155 15.03 -22.82 13.49
CA THR A 155 14.23 -22.89 14.73
C THR A 155 12.75 -22.79 14.43
N PHE A 156 11.99 -23.65 15.11
CA PHE A 156 10.54 -23.66 15.03
C PHE A 156 9.94 -22.78 16.13
N VAL A 157 9.04 -21.89 15.72
CA VAL A 157 8.31 -20.99 16.60
C VAL A 157 6.81 -21.17 16.39
N ALA A 158 6.08 -21.42 17.49
CA ALA A 158 4.62 -21.48 17.50
C ALA A 158 4.07 -20.40 18.43
N ILE A 159 3.24 -19.52 17.89
CA ILE A 159 2.74 -18.35 18.60
C ILE A 159 1.22 -18.29 18.51
N ASN A 160 0.57 -18.33 19.67
CA ASN A 160 -0.86 -18.12 19.76
C ASN A 160 -1.18 -16.62 19.76
N TRP A 161 -1.51 -16.09 18.59
CA TRP A 161 -1.84 -14.70 18.38
C TRP A 161 -2.87 -14.61 17.26
N GLY A 162 -4.13 -14.35 17.62
CA GLY A 162 -5.24 -14.30 16.68
C GLY A 162 -6.46 -15.10 17.15
N ALA A 163 -7.46 -15.14 16.29
CA ALA A 163 -8.73 -15.82 16.50
C ALA A 163 -9.30 -16.34 15.18
N ALA A 164 -10.37 -17.13 15.27
CA ALA A 164 -11.07 -17.63 14.09
C ALA A 164 -11.64 -16.48 13.24
N GLY A 165 -11.34 -16.51 11.94
CA GLY A 165 -11.78 -15.49 10.97
C GLY A 165 -10.83 -14.31 10.80
N ASP A 166 -9.75 -14.25 11.59
CA ASP A 166 -8.72 -13.22 11.45
C ASP A 166 -7.93 -13.38 10.14
N VAL A 167 -7.43 -12.26 9.62
CA VAL A 167 -6.57 -12.17 8.45
C VAL A 167 -5.18 -11.76 8.92
N ALA A 168 -4.19 -12.62 8.71
CA ALA A 168 -2.80 -12.39 9.07
C ALA A 168 -2.08 -11.64 7.94
N VAL A 169 -1.35 -10.59 8.30
CA VAL A 169 -0.69 -9.64 7.37
C VAL A 169 0.65 -9.20 7.96
N PRO A 170 1.64 -10.11 8.10
CA PRO A 170 2.92 -9.79 8.71
C PRO A 170 3.61 -8.60 8.02
N ALA A 171 4.22 -7.74 8.82
CA ALA A 171 4.78 -6.48 8.38
C ALA A 171 5.68 -5.90 9.48
N ASP A 172 6.73 -5.18 9.12
CA ASP A 172 7.56 -4.42 10.08
C ASP A 172 6.81 -3.14 10.49
N HIS A 173 6.37 -3.06 11.74
CA HIS A 173 5.58 -1.92 12.22
C HIS A 173 6.34 -0.99 13.16
N ASP A 174 7.45 -1.44 13.75
CA ASP A 174 8.26 -0.65 14.68
C ASP A 174 9.66 -0.29 14.14
N GLY A 175 9.99 -0.71 12.92
CA GLY A 175 11.19 -0.35 12.19
C GLY A 175 12.44 -1.08 12.68
N ASP A 176 12.28 -2.21 13.38
CA ASP A 176 13.38 -3.04 13.86
C ASP A 176 13.93 -4.00 12.80
N HIS A 177 13.36 -3.95 11.58
CA HIS A 177 13.63 -4.88 10.50
C HIS A 177 13.30 -6.31 10.93
N ARG A 178 12.10 -6.53 11.47
CA ARG A 178 11.49 -7.85 11.63
C ARG A 178 10.02 -7.71 11.30
N ALA A 179 9.48 -8.74 10.66
CA ALA A 179 8.06 -8.83 10.44
C ALA A 179 7.34 -9.09 11.78
N ASP A 180 6.44 -8.19 12.13
CA ASP A 180 5.60 -8.31 13.30
C ASP A 180 4.35 -9.15 13.02
N LEU A 181 3.71 -9.59 14.11
CA LEU A 181 2.53 -10.42 14.05
C LEU A 181 1.29 -9.54 13.97
N ILE A 182 0.92 -9.14 12.76
CA ILE A 182 -0.21 -8.24 12.51
C ILE A 182 -1.43 -9.01 12.02
N ILE A 183 -2.58 -8.66 12.59
CA ILE A 183 -3.87 -9.27 12.31
C ILE A 183 -4.91 -8.20 12.05
N PHE A 184 -5.63 -8.32 10.94
CA PHE A 184 -6.88 -7.63 10.72
C PHE A 184 -8.05 -8.55 11.07
N ARG A 185 -8.96 -8.09 11.94
CA ARG A 185 -10.20 -8.80 12.31
C ARG A 185 -11.40 -8.17 11.60
N PRO A 186 -11.91 -8.77 10.49
CA PRO A 186 -12.97 -8.16 9.68
C PRO A 186 -14.31 -8.04 10.42
N SER A 187 -14.58 -8.89 11.41
CA SER A 187 -15.83 -8.84 12.19
C SER A 187 -15.96 -7.60 13.07
N THR A 188 -14.83 -6.96 13.41
CA THR A 188 -14.78 -5.78 14.28
C THR A 188 -14.06 -4.58 13.63
N ASN A 189 -13.42 -4.77 12.48
CA ASN A 189 -12.56 -3.78 11.83
C ASN A 189 -11.42 -3.29 12.74
N VAL A 190 -10.83 -4.22 13.49
CA VAL A 190 -9.73 -3.93 14.41
C VAL A 190 -8.47 -4.63 13.94
N TRP A 191 -7.39 -3.87 13.91
CA TRP A 191 -6.03 -4.33 13.70
C TRP A 191 -5.39 -4.61 15.06
N TYR A 192 -4.83 -5.80 15.22
CA TYR A 192 -4.07 -6.23 16.38
C TYR A 192 -2.63 -6.43 15.95
N LYS A 193 -1.71 -5.75 16.62
CA LYS A 193 -0.28 -5.76 16.31
C LYS A 193 0.46 -6.29 17.52
N ARG A 194 1.37 -7.23 17.30
CA ARG A 194 2.29 -7.69 18.33
C ARG A 194 3.69 -7.63 17.78
N MET A 195 4.49 -6.74 18.35
CA MET A 195 5.87 -6.57 17.94
C MET A 195 6.66 -7.80 18.34
N ILE A 196 7.33 -8.44 17.40
CA ILE A 196 7.87 -9.78 17.65
C ILE A 196 9.08 -9.74 18.59
N ALA A 197 9.92 -8.71 18.49
CA ALA A 197 11.11 -8.56 19.32
C ALA A 197 10.77 -8.17 20.77
N THR A 198 9.82 -7.26 20.95
CA THR A 198 9.53 -6.65 22.27
C THR A 198 8.30 -7.22 22.96
N ASN A 199 7.43 -7.93 22.25
CA ASN A 199 6.08 -8.33 22.68
C ASN A 199 5.13 -7.18 23.00
N ASN A 200 5.45 -5.95 22.57
CA ASN A 200 4.55 -4.82 22.70
C ASN A 200 3.28 -5.08 21.89
N LEU A 201 2.13 -4.70 22.46
CA LEU A 201 0.82 -4.90 21.85
C LEU A 201 0.19 -3.56 21.50
N GLU A 202 -0.30 -3.46 20.28
CA GLU A 202 -1.04 -2.30 19.82
C GLU A 202 -2.33 -2.71 19.12
N THR A 203 -3.33 -1.83 19.20
CA THR A 203 -4.61 -2.04 18.54
C THR A 203 -5.09 -0.77 17.88
N VAL A 204 -5.60 -0.89 16.66
CA VAL A 204 -6.17 0.23 15.90
C VAL A 204 -7.50 -0.19 15.30
N THR A 205 -8.57 0.55 15.58
CA THR A 205 -9.85 0.36 14.89
C THR A 205 -9.84 1.16 13.60
N PHE A 206 -9.80 0.48 12.46
CA PHE A 206 -9.73 1.11 11.14
C PHE A 206 -10.34 0.23 10.06
N GLY A 207 -11.14 0.85 9.20
CA GLY A 207 -11.90 0.18 8.15
C GLY A 207 -13.39 0.00 8.48
N ALA A 208 -14.09 -0.70 7.60
CA ALA A 208 -15.51 -1.02 7.68
C ALA A 208 -15.77 -2.45 7.19
N SER A 209 -16.98 -2.96 7.45
CA SER A 209 -17.37 -4.30 7.03
C SER A 209 -17.19 -4.51 5.53
N GLY A 210 -16.45 -5.56 5.16
CA GLY A 210 -16.16 -5.92 3.77
C GLY A 210 -14.89 -5.28 3.20
N ASP A 211 -14.20 -4.45 3.99
CA ASP A 211 -12.89 -3.92 3.63
C ASP A 211 -11.83 -5.05 3.60
N LYS A 212 -10.87 -4.93 2.68
CA LYS A 212 -9.75 -5.85 2.51
C LYS A 212 -8.45 -5.18 2.91
N PRO A 213 -7.56 -5.82 3.69
CA PRO A 213 -6.29 -5.22 4.04
C PRO A 213 -5.41 -5.06 2.79
N VAL A 214 -4.71 -3.92 2.70
CA VAL A 214 -3.73 -3.63 1.63
C VAL A 214 -2.55 -2.93 2.29
N ILE A 215 -1.64 -3.72 2.85
CA ILE A 215 -0.51 -3.19 3.63
C ILE A 215 0.63 -2.70 2.70
N GLY A 216 1.39 -1.74 3.20
CA GLY A 216 2.58 -1.18 2.55
C GLY A 216 3.04 0.06 3.30
N ASP A 217 4.26 0.51 3.04
CA ASP A 217 4.75 1.81 3.46
C ASP A 217 4.28 2.86 2.45
N TYR A 218 3.19 3.58 2.70
CA TYR A 218 2.64 4.57 1.75
C TYR A 218 3.13 5.99 2.01
N ASP A 219 4.02 6.21 2.98
CA ASP A 219 4.58 7.53 3.28
C ASP A 219 6.11 7.62 3.26
N GLY A 220 6.78 6.48 3.05
CA GLY A 220 8.22 6.36 2.83
C GLY A 220 9.04 6.47 4.11
N ASP A 221 8.43 6.24 5.28
CA ASP A 221 9.12 6.33 6.57
C ASP A 221 9.81 5.01 6.99
N GLY A 222 9.67 3.96 6.18
CA GLY A 222 10.22 2.63 6.43
C GLY A 222 9.32 1.73 7.27
N LEU A 223 8.12 2.19 7.65
CA LEU A 223 7.15 1.42 8.43
C LEU A 223 5.94 1.04 7.58
N PHE A 224 5.34 -0.11 7.85
CA PHE A 224 4.10 -0.47 7.20
C PHE A 224 2.90 0.27 7.79
N ASP A 225 2.08 0.83 6.90
CA ASP A 225 0.86 1.54 7.25
C ASP A 225 -0.35 0.62 7.42
N VAL A 226 -1.29 1.07 8.25
CA VAL A 226 -2.60 0.44 8.37
C VAL A 226 -3.48 0.90 7.21
N ALA A 227 -3.79 -0.01 6.29
CA ALA A 227 -4.54 0.35 5.08
C ALA A 227 -5.53 -0.73 4.64
N VAL A 228 -6.65 -0.26 4.07
CA VAL A 228 -7.72 -1.09 3.53
C VAL A 228 -8.22 -0.61 2.18
N TYR A 229 -8.57 -1.55 1.30
CA TYR A 229 -9.37 -1.31 0.11
C TYR A 229 -10.83 -1.65 0.40
N ARG A 230 -11.73 -0.75 -0.02
CA ARG A 230 -13.18 -0.93 0.11
C ARG A 230 -13.81 -1.22 -1.24
N PRO A 231 -14.19 -2.48 -1.52
CA PRO A 231 -14.77 -2.84 -2.82
C PRO A 231 -16.10 -2.15 -3.14
N SER A 232 -16.87 -1.72 -2.13
CA SER A 232 -18.18 -1.10 -2.33
C SER A 232 -18.12 0.31 -2.94
N ASN A 233 -16.95 0.97 -2.92
CA ASN A 233 -16.75 2.29 -3.50
C ASN A 233 -15.41 2.48 -4.23
N ASN A 234 -14.59 1.42 -4.33
CA ASN A 234 -13.26 1.44 -4.95
C ASN A 234 -12.27 2.42 -4.30
N ASN A 235 -12.42 2.66 -3.00
CA ASN A 235 -11.52 3.55 -2.25
C ASN A 235 -10.45 2.75 -1.50
N TRP A 236 -9.24 3.27 -1.55
CA TRP A 236 -8.15 2.97 -0.65
C TRP A 236 -8.23 3.92 0.53
N TYR A 237 -8.26 3.39 1.74
CA TYR A 237 -8.21 4.12 2.99
C TYR A 237 -6.91 3.75 3.69
N ILE A 238 -6.07 4.74 3.97
CA ILE A 238 -4.71 4.53 4.46
C ILE A 238 -4.52 5.41 5.69
N LEU A 239 -4.09 4.81 6.80
CA LEU A 239 -3.64 5.53 7.97
C LEU A 239 -2.11 5.48 7.98
N LYS A 240 -1.51 6.53 7.40
CA LYS A 240 -0.06 6.70 7.31
C LYS A 240 0.54 6.89 8.70
N SER A 241 1.58 6.14 9.02
CA SER A 241 2.30 6.12 10.30
C SER A 241 2.73 7.52 10.76
N SER A 242 3.25 8.35 9.83
CA SER A 242 3.81 9.66 10.16
C SER A 242 2.94 10.85 9.69
N ILE A 243 2.12 10.66 8.65
CA ILE A 243 1.34 11.74 8.00
C ILE A 243 -0.16 11.70 8.35
N GLY A 244 -0.68 10.56 8.81
CA GLY A 244 -2.09 10.38 9.19
C GLY A 244 -2.99 9.90 8.05
N PHE A 245 -4.27 10.25 8.10
CA PHE A 245 -5.30 9.64 7.24
C PHE A 245 -5.29 10.14 5.79
N PHE A 246 -5.37 9.20 4.85
CA PHE A 246 -5.43 9.42 3.41
C PHE A 246 -6.53 8.56 2.77
N VAL A 247 -7.16 9.08 1.72
CA VAL A 247 -8.16 8.35 0.93
C VAL A 247 -7.96 8.64 -0.55
N GLN A 248 -8.01 7.60 -1.37
CA GLN A 248 -7.93 7.70 -2.82
C GLN A 248 -8.89 6.73 -3.48
N THR A 249 -9.70 7.21 -4.42
CA THR A 249 -10.46 6.34 -5.31
C THR A 249 -9.52 5.85 -6.42
N TRP A 250 -9.29 4.55 -6.50
CA TRP A 250 -8.42 3.96 -7.51
C TRP A 250 -8.80 2.53 -7.83
N GLY A 251 -8.80 2.19 -9.13
CA GLY A 251 -9.29 0.92 -9.66
C GLY A 251 -10.79 0.91 -9.88
N GLN A 252 -11.32 -0.27 -10.20
CA GLN A 252 -12.75 -0.51 -10.38
C GLN A 252 -13.17 -1.88 -9.81
N ALA A 253 -14.47 -2.15 -9.83
CA ALA A 253 -15.01 -3.42 -9.39
C ALA A 253 -14.39 -4.60 -10.17
N GLY A 254 -13.90 -5.60 -9.43
CA GLY A 254 -13.26 -6.79 -9.99
C GLY A 254 -11.74 -6.66 -10.20
N ASP A 255 -11.17 -5.49 -10.01
CA ASP A 255 -9.72 -5.33 -9.98
C ASP A 255 -9.13 -5.94 -8.69
N ILE A 256 -7.94 -6.54 -8.82
CA ILE A 256 -7.16 -7.13 -7.72
C ILE A 256 -6.13 -6.12 -7.25
N GLN A 257 -6.07 -5.85 -5.94
CA GLN A 257 -5.15 -4.89 -5.34
C GLN A 257 -3.74 -5.50 -5.28
N CYS A 258 -2.75 -4.79 -5.81
CA CYS A 258 -1.37 -5.27 -5.95
C CYS A 258 -0.36 -4.20 -5.52
N PRO A 259 -0.48 -3.62 -4.31
CA PRO A 259 0.39 -2.53 -3.87
C PRO A 259 1.85 -2.99 -3.79
N ALA A 260 2.76 -2.17 -4.32
CA ALA A 260 4.21 -2.38 -4.28
C ALA A 260 4.92 -1.10 -4.74
N ASP A 261 6.20 -0.91 -4.46
CA ASP A 261 7.00 0.22 -4.98
C ASP A 261 7.54 -0.11 -6.38
N PHE A 262 6.87 0.34 -7.44
CA PHE A 262 7.26 0.08 -8.84
C PHE A 262 8.22 1.12 -9.40
N ASP A 263 8.37 2.29 -8.76
CA ASP A 263 9.21 3.37 -9.27
C ASP A 263 10.54 3.56 -8.51
N GLY A 264 10.70 2.84 -7.40
CA GLY A 264 11.90 2.69 -6.59
C GLY A 264 12.18 3.92 -5.73
N ASP A 265 11.14 4.61 -5.27
CA ASP A 265 11.28 5.77 -4.39
C ASP A 265 11.13 5.45 -2.90
N GLY A 266 10.93 4.17 -2.56
CA GLY A 266 10.72 3.67 -1.20
C GLY A 266 9.26 3.81 -0.73
N VAL A 267 8.35 4.30 -1.57
CA VAL A 267 6.93 4.44 -1.26
C VAL A 267 6.13 3.40 -2.02
N THR A 268 5.20 2.75 -1.32
CA THR A 268 4.28 1.78 -1.91
C THR A 268 3.30 2.48 -2.86
N ASP A 269 3.26 2.03 -4.11
CA ASP A 269 2.34 2.55 -5.11
C ASP A 269 0.95 1.93 -5.00
N LEU A 270 -0.07 2.73 -5.38
CA LEU A 270 -1.43 2.23 -5.52
C LEU A 270 -1.56 1.54 -6.87
N SER A 271 -1.61 0.20 -6.84
CA SER A 271 -1.61 -0.63 -8.04
C SER A 271 -2.74 -1.64 -8.02
N VAL A 272 -3.31 -1.87 -9.21
CA VAL A 272 -4.32 -2.90 -9.43
C VAL A 272 -4.06 -3.69 -10.71
N PHE A 273 -4.34 -4.99 -10.66
CA PHE A 273 -4.43 -5.86 -11.84
C PHE A 273 -5.89 -6.08 -12.21
N ARG A 274 -6.22 -5.94 -13.49
CA ARG A 274 -7.56 -6.16 -14.02
C ARG A 274 -7.65 -7.52 -14.72
N PRO A 275 -8.22 -8.56 -14.08
CA PRO A 275 -8.22 -9.91 -14.64
C PRO A 275 -9.00 -10.04 -15.95
N SER A 276 -10.01 -9.19 -16.16
CA SER A 276 -10.84 -9.22 -17.37
C SER A 276 -10.11 -8.75 -18.63
N THR A 277 -9.02 -7.99 -18.50
CA THR A 277 -8.24 -7.47 -19.62
C THR A 277 -6.76 -7.85 -19.56
N GLY A 278 -6.27 -8.38 -18.43
CA GLY A 278 -4.85 -8.66 -18.24
C GLY A 278 -3.98 -7.40 -18.15
N VAL A 279 -4.55 -6.30 -17.64
CA VAL A 279 -3.87 -4.98 -17.61
C VAL A 279 -3.62 -4.57 -16.17
N TRP A 280 -2.41 -4.06 -15.93
CA TRP A 280 -2.01 -3.42 -14.68
C TRP A 280 -2.23 -1.91 -14.78
N PHE A 281 -2.78 -1.31 -13.74
CA PHE A 281 -2.97 0.13 -13.59
C PHE A 281 -2.36 0.59 -12.27
N ARG A 282 -1.44 1.56 -12.33
CA ARG A 282 -0.65 2.02 -11.19
C ARG A 282 -0.72 3.54 -11.08
N VAL A 283 -0.78 4.04 -9.86
CA VAL A 283 -0.42 5.42 -9.51
C VAL A 283 0.90 5.33 -8.79
N LEU A 284 1.96 5.66 -9.52
CA LEU A 284 3.32 5.73 -9.01
C LEU A 284 3.47 6.98 -8.13
N SER A 285 4.01 6.81 -6.94
CA SER A 285 4.25 7.84 -5.91
C SER A 285 5.03 9.03 -6.47
N ARG A 286 6.08 8.80 -7.26
CA ARG A 286 6.90 9.83 -7.90
C ARG A 286 6.49 10.08 -9.34
N ASP A 287 6.24 9.03 -10.11
CA ASP A 287 6.17 9.11 -11.57
C ASP A 287 4.72 9.19 -12.13
N GLY A 288 3.70 9.14 -11.26
CA GLY A 288 2.30 9.34 -11.61
C GLY A 288 1.63 8.12 -12.28
N PHE A 289 0.66 8.34 -13.17
CA PHE A 289 -0.12 7.23 -13.75
C PHE A 289 0.70 6.38 -14.72
N SER A 290 0.61 5.05 -14.55
CA SER A 290 1.19 4.06 -15.45
C SER A 290 0.20 2.93 -15.74
N SER A 291 0.24 2.39 -16.96
CA SER A 291 -0.52 1.19 -17.32
C SER A 291 0.31 0.27 -18.18
N GLN A 292 0.16 -1.03 -17.99
CA GLN A 292 0.89 -2.05 -18.75
C GLN A 292 -0.02 -3.25 -19.01
N SER A 293 -0.18 -3.63 -20.28
CA SER A 293 -0.83 -4.89 -20.63
C SER A 293 0.14 -6.02 -20.37
N TRP A 294 -0.11 -6.81 -19.33
CA TRP A 294 0.73 -7.95 -18.97
C TRP A 294 -0.03 -8.97 -18.14
N GLY A 295 -0.56 -9.97 -18.83
CA GLY A 295 -1.34 -11.04 -18.24
C GLY A 295 -2.51 -11.43 -19.14
N VAL A 296 -3.19 -12.51 -18.78
CA VAL A 296 -4.43 -12.98 -19.41
C VAL A 296 -5.43 -13.41 -18.34
N THR A 297 -6.67 -13.69 -18.76
CA THR A 297 -7.69 -14.22 -17.86
C THR A 297 -7.21 -15.49 -17.16
N GLY A 298 -7.27 -15.51 -15.83
CA GLY A 298 -6.84 -16.63 -14.99
C GLY A 298 -5.42 -16.50 -14.43
N ASP A 299 -4.66 -15.49 -14.86
CA ASP A 299 -3.37 -15.17 -14.27
C ASP A 299 -3.54 -14.58 -12.85
N VAL A 300 -2.62 -14.94 -11.96
CA VAL A 300 -2.53 -14.43 -10.58
C VAL A 300 -1.45 -13.35 -10.53
N PRO A 301 -1.76 -12.10 -10.16
CA PRO A 301 -0.77 -11.03 -10.04
C PRO A 301 0.13 -11.24 -8.82
N ILE A 302 1.42 -10.96 -8.95
CA ILE A 302 2.43 -11.26 -7.92
C ILE A 302 3.63 -10.29 -8.02
N PRO A 303 3.44 -8.97 -7.85
CA PRO A 303 4.53 -8.02 -7.97
C PRO A 303 5.58 -8.23 -6.86
N ALA A 304 6.85 -8.21 -7.23
CA ALA A 304 8.01 -8.28 -6.33
C ALA A 304 9.28 -7.91 -7.11
N ASP A 305 10.37 -7.58 -6.43
CA ASP A 305 11.66 -7.27 -7.08
C ASP A 305 12.42 -8.55 -7.43
N PHE A 306 12.31 -9.06 -8.67
CA PHE A 306 12.94 -10.31 -9.07
C PHE A 306 14.34 -10.12 -9.70
N ASP A 307 14.78 -8.89 -9.97
CA ASP A 307 16.11 -8.60 -10.52
C ASP A 307 17.08 -7.90 -9.56
N GLY A 308 16.58 -7.45 -8.40
CA GLY A 308 17.35 -6.88 -7.30
C GLY A 308 17.66 -5.40 -7.51
N ASP A 309 16.79 -4.68 -8.22
CA ASP A 309 16.95 -3.24 -8.49
C ASP A 309 16.19 -2.34 -7.50
N HIS A 310 15.58 -2.95 -6.47
CA HIS A 310 14.72 -2.34 -5.46
C HIS A 310 13.40 -1.79 -6.01
N LYS A 311 12.95 -2.28 -7.16
CA LYS A 311 11.64 -1.98 -7.74
C LYS A 311 10.84 -3.25 -7.88
N ALA A 312 9.56 -3.16 -7.58
CA ALA A 312 8.63 -4.22 -7.86
C ALA A 312 8.48 -4.42 -9.37
N ASP A 313 8.75 -5.63 -9.82
CA ASP A 313 8.53 -6.05 -11.20
C ASP A 313 7.06 -6.40 -11.44
N ILE A 314 6.63 -6.27 -12.70
CA ILE A 314 5.30 -6.71 -13.11
C ILE A 314 5.37 -8.22 -13.38
N ALA A 315 4.76 -9.01 -12.51
CA ALA A 315 4.77 -10.46 -12.62
C ALA A 315 3.37 -11.08 -12.48
N VAL A 316 3.16 -12.16 -13.24
CA VAL A 316 1.98 -13.02 -13.11
C VAL A 316 2.38 -14.49 -13.05
N PHE A 317 1.65 -15.27 -12.25
CA PHE A 317 1.67 -16.73 -12.33
C PHE A 317 0.46 -17.20 -13.11
N ARG A 318 0.67 -18.12 -14.05
CA ARG A 318 -0.41 -18.74 -14.83
C ARG A 318 -0.65 -20.18 -14.37
N PRO A 319 -1.69 -20.44 -13.55
CA PRO A 319 -1.94 -21.77 -12.98
C PRO A 319 -2.21 -22.84 -14.05
N SER A 320 -2.82 -22.47 -15.17
CA SER A 320 -3.10 -23.42 -16.27
C SER A 320 -1.85 -23.96 -16.95
N GLU A 321 -0.72 -23.27 -16.83
CA GLU A 321 0.57 -23.66 -17.41
C GLU A 321 1.60 -24.03 -16.33
N GLY A 322 1.43 -23.58 -15.09
CA GLY A 322 2.45 -23.69 -14.05
C GLY A 322 3.67 -22.80 -14.32
N VAL A 323 3.46 -21.67 -15.01
CA VAL A 323 4.53 -20.79 -15.50
C VAL A 323 4.40 -19.39 -14.90
N TRP A 324 5.54 -18.80 -14.54
CA TRP A 324 5.69 -17.42 -14.13
C TRP A 324 6.12 -16.58 -15.33
N TYR A 325 5.48 -15.41 -15.51
CA TYR A 325 5.82 -14.43 -16.54
C TYR A 325 6.11 -13.09 -15.89
N ILE A 326 7.36 -12.65 -15.99
CA ILE A 326 7.89 -11.50 -15.26
C ILE A 326 8.46 -10.50 -16.27
N ILE A 327 8.06 -9.24 -16.17
CA ILE A 327 8.79 -8.12 -16.78
C ILE A 327 9.67 -7.53 -15.68
N GLN A 328 10.95 -7.87 -15.72
CA GLN A 328 11.96 -7.33 -14.83
C GLN A 328 12.33 -5.92 -15.27
N THR A 329 12.44 -5.01 -14.30
CA THR A 329 12.55 -3.58 -14.54
C THR A 329 13.87 -3.22 -15.22
N THR A 330 14.96 -3.91 -14.90
CA THR A 330 16.28 -3.74 -15.53
C THR A 330 16.72 -4.95 -16.36
N ALA A 331 16.23 -6.15 -16.07
CA ALA A 331 16.63 -7.39 -16.75
C ALA A 331 15.71 -7.81 -17.92
N GLY A 332 14.57 -7.16 -18.12
CA GLY A 332 13.64 -7.45 -19.21
C GLY A 332 12.74 -8.67 -18.96
N PHE A 333 12.31 -9.35 -20.02
CA PHE A 333 11.35 -10.45 -19.90
C PHE A 333 11.99 -11.76 -19.40
N ARG A 334 11.36 -12.38 -18.40
CA ARG A 334 11.69 -13.71 -17.89
C ARG A 334 10.44 -14.58 -17.82
N SER A 335 10.52 -15.79 -18.37
CA SER A 335 9.56 -16.87 -18.12
C SER A 335 10.19 -18.01 -17.35
N THR A 336 9.50 -18.48 -16.31
CA THR A 336 10.01 -19.55 -15.44
C THR A 336 8.94 -20.63 -15.26
N PRO A 337 9.11 -21.83 -15.86
CA PRO A 337 8.18 -22.95 -15.68
C PRO A 337 8.39 -23.60 -14.31
N PHE A 338 7.84 -22.97 -13.28
CA PHE A 338 8.00 -23.38 -11.89
C PHE A 338 6.66 -23.43 -11.16
N GLY A 339 5.98 -24.55 -11.32
CA GLY A 339 4.68 -24.80 -10.72
C GLY A 339 3.91 -25.84 -11.52
N THR A 340 2.74 -26.18 -11.01
CA THR A 340 1.79 -27.11 -11.61
C THR A 340 0.37 -26.64 -11.35
N ASN A 341 -0.62 -27.26 -11.99
CA ASN A 341 -2.02 -26.92 -11.76
C ASN A 341 -2.42 -27.17 -10.30
N GLY A 342 -2.95 -26.14 -9.64
CA GLY A 342 -3.32 -26.17 -8.22
C GLY A 342 -2.25 -25.62 -7.27
N ASP A 343 -1.06 -25.29 -7.76
CA ASP A 343 -0.04 -24.58 -6.99
C ASP A 343 -0.46 -23.13 -6.74
N VAL A 344 -0.13 -22.59 -5.56
CA VAL A 344 -0.43 -21.22 -5.16
C VAL A 344 0.89 -20.47 -4.95
N PRO A 345 1.16 -19.38 -5.68
CA PRO A 345 2.35 -18.55 -5.46
C PRO A 345 2.41 -18.00 -4.04
N THR A 346 3.57 -18.07 -3.40
CA THR A 346 3.71 -17.54 -2.03
C THR A 346 3.57 -16.02 -2.01
N GLN A 347 3.91 -15.35 -3.11
CA GLN A 347 3.79 -13.91 -3.34
C GLN A 347 2.34 -13.42 -3.28
N SER A 348 1.38 -14.28 -3.61
CA SER A 348 -0.04 -13.94 -3.54
C SER A 348 -0.63 -13.99 -2.13
N SER A 349 0.17 -14.33 -1.10
CA SER A 349 -0.31 -14.49 0.30
C SER A 349 -0.99 -13.24 0.85
N PHE A 350 -0.60 -12.06 0.35
CA PHE A 350 -1.07 -10.76 0.85
C PHE A 350 -1.95 -10.03 -0.18
N ILE A 351 -2.44 -10.76 -1.18
CA ILE A 351 -3.37 -10.27 -2.19
C ILE A 351 -4.75 -10.86 -1.90
N PHE A 352 -5.74 -10.02 -1.60
CA PHE A 352 -7.02 -10.42 -0.98
C PHE A 352 -8.24 -10.25 -1.87
#